data_AF-A9U8B7-F1
#
_entry.id   AF-A9U8B7-F1
#
_cell.length_a   1.000
_cell.length_b   1.000
_cell.length_c   1.000
_cell.angle_alpha   90.00
_cell.angle_beta   90.00
_cell.angle_gamma   90.00
#
_symmetry.space_group_name_H-M   'P 1'
#
loop_
_entity.id
_entity.type
_entity.pdbx_description
1 polymer ?
#
loop_
_entity_poly.entity_id
_entity_poly.type
_entity_poly.pdbx_seq_one_letter_code
_entity_poly.pdbx_strand_id
1 'polypeptide(L)'
;MQFSDITHVRKGYIGRDERIKMVHLKDMLKEIQNGEAVLIDVRPEDEYKNQHITGALSIPVEDLEEHISSLPKDKKIIAYCRGPYCAFATQAVETLNSLGYEAYRMEEGEELKMLFRQYLHTNPVAASYFFGCGSQSQGVVVDPLEDQVDFYVEEAEKLGMNIVYVIDTHLHADHVSGARKLAEKTGAKYVLHSSAETSFNFTPVEDGDELLAGNTLLKFLHTPGHTPEHISIVVSDKRRADEPWFVLTGHTLMVGDAGRTELAVSIEEGAKDLYQSLPKITQLEDHVDLYPGAFSGS
;
A
#
# COMPACT_ATOMS: atom_id res chain seq x y z
N MET A 1 24.16 -28.56 -25.82
CA MET A 1 22.90 -28.93 -25.13
C MET A 1 21.84 -29.14 -26.19
N GLN A 2 21.31 -30.35 -26.32
CA GLN A 2 20.32 -30.71 -27.33
C GLN A 2 18.91 -30.35 -26.84
N PHE A 3 18.03 -29.94 -27.76
CA PHE A 3 16.63 -29.56 -27.51
C PHE A 3 15.79 -30.62 -26.73
N SER A 4 16.23 -31.88 -26.71
CA SER A 4 15.64 -32.96 -25.90
C SER A 4 15.77 -32.73 -24.39
N ASP A 5 16.83 -32.03 -23.95
CA ASP A 5 17.09 -31.77 -22.53
C ASP A 5 16.13 -30.70 -21.97
N ILE A 6 15.79 -29.70 -22.78
CA ILE A 6 14.87 -28.61 -22.40
C ILE A 6 13.44 -29.15 -22.21
N THR A 7 13.01 -30.09 -23.06
CA THR A 7 11.66 -30.67 -22.98
C THR A 7 11.47 -31.57 -21.76
N HIS A 8 12.53 -32.26 -21.32
CA HIS A 8 12.52 -33.07 -20.09
C HIS A 8 12.53 -32.21 -18.83
N VAL A 9 13.31 -31.13 -18.81
CA VAL A 9 13.31 -30.15 -17.71
C VAL A 9 11.93 -29.47 -17.60
N ARG A 10 11.33 -29.02 -18.72
CA ARG A 10 9.99 -28.39 -18.71
C ARG A 10 8.88 -29.30 -18.19
N LYS A 11 8.89 -30.60 -18.53
CA LYS A 11 7.90 -31.56 -18.01
C LYS A 11 8.09 -31.89 -16.53
N GLY A 12 9.32 -31.83 -16.02
CA GLY A 12 9.60 -31.97 -14.58
C GLY A 12 9.11 -30.78 -13.74
N TYR A 13 9.18 -29.56 -14.28
CA TYR A 13 8.71 -28.36 -13.59
C TYR A 13 7.18 -28.20 -13.61
N ILE A 14 6.53 -28.48 -14.75
CA ILE A 14 5.08 -28.29 -14.90
C ILE A 14 4.27 -29.40 -14.19
N GLY A 15 4.84 -30.60 -14.02
CA GLY A 15 4.18 -31.72 -13.32
C GLY A 15 4.40 -31.79 -11.80
N ARG A 16 5.24 -30.93 -11.21
CA ARG A 16 5.44 -30.86 -9.75
C ARG A 16 4.36 -30.02 -9.05
N ASP A 17 3.79 -29.04 -9.75
CA ASP A 17 2.87 -28.05 -9.20
C ASP A 17 1.51 -28.67 -8.76
N GLU A 18 1.02 -29.71 -9.44
CA GLU A 18 -0.28 -30.32 -9.14
C GLU A 18 -0.37 -31.02 -7.77
N ARG A 19 0.77 -31.25 -7.08
CA ARG A 19 0.81 -31.93 -5.77
C ARG A 19 0.99 -31.00 -4.58
N ILE A 20 1.30 -29.72 -4.82
CA ILE A 20 1.56 -28.77 -3.75
C ILE A 20 0.31 -27.92 -3.54
N LYS A 21 -0.16 -27.84 -2.30
CA LYS A 21 -1.27 -26.94 -1.95
C LYS A 21 -0.76 -25.50 -2.01
N MET A 22 -1.36 -24.72 -2.90
CA MET A 22 -1.15 -23.28 -2.99
C MET A 22 -2.19 -22.54 -2.15
N VAL A 23 -1.77 -21.42 -1.57
CA VAL A 23 -2.64 -20.50 -0.83
C VAL A 23 -2.33 -19.07 -1.24
N HIS A 24 -3.36 -18.23 -1.28
CA HIS A 24 -3.17 -16.78 -1.37
C HIS A 24 -2.87 -16.22 0.01
N LEU A 25 -2.00 -15.21 0.10
CA LEU A 25 -1.70 -14.56 1.38
C LEU A 25 -2.99 -14.10 2.09
N LYS A 26 -3.90 -13.46 1.35
CA LYS A 26 -5.15 -12.89 1.88
C LYS A 26 -6.02 -13.93 2.61
N ASP A 27 -6.02 -15.17 2.15
CA ASP A 27 -6.86 -16.24 2.69
C ASP A 27 -6.28 -16.77 4.01
N MET A 28 -4.99 -16.55 4.26
CA MET A 28 -4.25 -17.04 5.42
C MET A 28 -3.95 -15.95 6.45
N LEU A 29 -4.23 -14.67 6.15
CA LEU A 29 -3.93 -13.54 7.06
C LEU A 29 -4.52 -13.74 8.46
N LYS A 30 -5.77 -14.20 8.55
CA LYS A 30 -6.43 -14.47 9.85
C LYS A 30 -5.73 -15.58 10.62
N GLU A 31 -5.32 -16.64 9.95
CA GLU A 31 -4.62 -17.77 10.57
C GLU A 31 -3.22 -17.36 11.07
N ILE A 32 -2.51 -16.52 10.29
CA ILE A 32 -1.22 -15.94 10.71
C ILE A 32 -1.41 -15.04 11.94
N GLN A 33 -2.42 -14.16 11.92
CA GLN A 33 -2.71 -13.24 13.03
C GLN A 33 -3.14 -13.97 14.30
N ASN A 34 -3.92 -15.05 14.18
CA ASN A 34 -4.32 -15.90 15.30
C ASN A 34 -3.20 -16.82 15.79
N GLY A 35 -2.06 -16.85 15.08
CA GLY A 35 -0.93 -17.70 15.41
C GLY A 35 -1.13 -19.18 15.08
N GLU A 36 -2.10 -19.51 14.21
CA GLU A 36 -2.41 -20.86 13.71
C GLU A 36 -1.52 -21.23 12.49
N ALA A 37 -0.98 -20.23 11.81
CA ALA A 37 -0.04 -20.38 10.70
C ALA A 37 1.23 -19.55 10.92
N VAL A 38 2.34 -20.00 10.33
CA VAL A 38 3.63 -19.29 10.31
C VAL A 38 4.06 -19.08 8.86
N LEU A 39 4.46 -17.86 8.54
CA LEU A 39 5.00 -17.49 7.25
C LEU A 39 6.53 -17.60 7.27
N ILE A 40 7.12 -18.27 6.29
CA ILE A 40 8.57 -18.37 6.13
C ILE A 40 9.01 -17.84 4.77
N ASP A 41 10.08 -17.06 4.77
CA ASP A 41 10.79 -16.61 3.58
C ASP A 41 11.96 -17.56 3.30
N VAL A 42 11.94 -18.21 2.14
CA VAL A 42 12.95 -19.21 1.77
C VAL A 42 14.02 -18.69 0.83
N ARG A 43 14.10 -17.37 0.66
CA ARG A 43 15.16 -16.69 -0.10
C ARG A 43 16.46 -16.60 0.71
N PRO A 44 17.59 -16.27 0.06
CA PRO A 44 18.82 -15.90 0.75
C PRO A 44 18.60 -14.82 1.83
N GLU A 45 19.37 -14.90 2.91
CA GLU A 45 19.19 -14.05 4.09
C GLU A 45 19.40 -12.55 3.78
N ASP A 46 20.26 -12.21 2.82
CA ASP A 46 20.48 -10.85 2.35
C ASP A 46 19.24 -10.27 1.66
N GLU A 47 18.52 -11.07 0.87
CA GLU A 47 17.25 -10.65 0.28
C GLU A 47 16.19 -10.41 1.35
N TYR A 48 16.09 -11.29 2.34
CA TYR A 48 15.19 -11.11 3.48
C TYR A 48 15.52 -9.83 4.27
N LYS A 49 16.82 -9.58 4.56
CA LYS A 49 17.27 -8.39 5.29
C LYS A 49 16.95 -7.10 4.55
N ASN A 50 17.10 -7.12 3.23
CA ASN A 50 16.72 -5.99 2.39
C ASN A 50 15.20 -5.79 2.41
N GLN A 51 14.44 -6.87 2.35
CA GLN A 51 12.99 -6.82 2.26
C GLN A 51 12.32 -8.16 2.54
N HIS A 52 11.21 -8.14 3.29
CA HIS A 52 10.37 -9.32 3.50
C HIS A 52 8.94 -8.93 3.87
N ILE A 53 8.05 -9.92 3.87
CA ILE A 53 6.69 -9.78 4.39
C ILE A 53 6.75 -9.72 5.92
N THR A 54 6.15 -8.70 6.53
CA THR A 54 6.19 -8.50 7.99
C THR A 54 5.68 -9.73 8.72
N GLY A 55 6.44 -10.19 9.71
CA GLY A 55 6.12 -11.39 10.51
C GLY A 55 6.61 -12.70 9.89
N ALA A 56 7.19 -12.68 8.68
CA ALA A 56 7.85 -13.84 8.11
C ALA A 56 9.15 -14.19 8.86
N LEU A 57 9.42 -15.47 9.05
CA LEU A 57 10.71 -15.97 9.52
C LEU A 57 11.66 -16.18 8.34
N SER A 58 12.91 -15.75 8.45
CA SER A 58 13.94 -16.06 7.45
C SER A 58 14.41 -17.51 7.65
N ILE A 59 14.12 -18.38 6.67
CA ILE A 59 14.55 -19.78 6.65
C ILE A 59 14.97 -20.09 5.20
N PRO A 60 16.18 -19.68 4.78
CA PRO A 60 16.67 -19.92 3.43
C PRO A 60 16.54 -21.40 3.04
N VAL A 61 16.14 -21.69 1.80
CA VAL A 61 15.90 -23.08 1.36
C VAL A 61 17.13 -23.97 1.52
N GLU A 62 18.33 -23.40 1.45
CA GLU A 62 19.61 -24.09 1.60
C GLU A 62 19.87 -24.51 3.05
N ASP A 63 19.36 -23.75 4.03
CA ASP A 63 19.54 -23.98 5.46
C ASP A 63 18.31 -24.65 6.11
N LEU A 64 17.27 -24.95 5.32
CA LEU A 64 15.98 -25.42 5.80
C LEU A 64 16.09 -26.68 6.68
N GLU A 65 16.94 -27.63 6.31
CA GLU A 65 17.14 -28.88 7.08
C GLU A 65 17.77 -28.62 8.46
N GLU A 66 18.65 -27.60 8.57
CA GLU A 66 19.29 -27.24 9.83
C GLU A 66 18.31 -26.50 10.77
N HIS A 67 17.45 -25.66 10.18
CA HIS A 67 16.50 -24.85 10.93
C HIS A 67 15.14 -25.54 11.18
N ILE A 68 14.90 -26.73 10.63
CA ILE A 68 13.59 -27.39 10.70
C ILE A 68 13.13 -27.65 12.13
N SER A 69 14.06 -27.94 13.03
CA SER A 69 13.78 -28.21 14.44
C SER A 69 13.22 -26.99 15.19
N SER A 70 13.43 -25.78 14.66
CA SER A 70 12.87 -24.54 15.19
C SER A 70 11.43 -24.26 14.73
N LEU A 71 10.96 -24.94 13.69
CA LEU A 71 9.62 -24.72 13.13
C LEU A 71 8.54 -25.45 13.95
N PRO A 72 7.41 -24.79 14.23
CA PRO A 72 6.31 -25.38 14.99
C PRO A 72 5.65 -26.51 14.20
N LYS A 73 5.46 -27.68 14.83
CA LYS A 73 4.81 -28.85 14.21
C LYS A 73 3.29 -28.82 14.30
N ASP A 74 2.75 -28.01 15.20
CA ASP A 74 1.32 -27.86 15.48
C ASP A 74 0.66 -26.74 14.65
N LYS A 75 1.42 -26.06 13.81
CA LYS A 75 0.96 -24.91 13.00
C LYS A 75 1.16 -25.19 11.52
N LYS A 76 0.33 -24.57 10.69
CA LYS A 76 0.54 -24.56 9.24
C LYS A 76 1.77 -23.74 8.89
N ILE A 77 2.56 -24.20 7.93
CA ILE A 77 3.72 -23.46 7.43
C ILE A 77 3.41 -22.96 6.02
N ILE A 78 3.55 -21.66 5.80
CA ILE A 78 3.35 -21.03 4.50
C ILE A 78 4.72 -20.56 4.04
N ALA A 79 5.24 -21.14 2.96
CA ALA A 79 6.53 -20.75 2.39
C ALA A 79 6.34 -19.86 1.18
N TYR A 80 7.09 -18.76 1.11
CA TYR A 80 7.16 -17.91 -0.06
C TYR A 80 8.60 -17.63 -0.50
N CYS A 81 8.75 -17.26 -1.77
CA CYS A 81 9.99 -16.83 -2.40
C CYS A 81 9.69 -15.61 -3.28
N ARG A 82 10.56 -15.22 -4.20
CA ARG A 82 10.49 -14.02 -5.07
C ARG A 82 9.19 -13.86 -5.87
N GLY A 83 8.47 -14.94 -6.18
CA GLY A 83 7.26 -14.85 -7.00
C GLY A 83 6.67 -16.20 -7.39
N PRO A 84 5.61 -16.19 -8.23
CA PRO A 84 4.84 -17.38 -8.62
C PRO A 84 5.64 -18.39 -9.44
N TYR A 85 6.84 -18.05 -9.92
CA TYR A 85 7.70 -18.95 -10.70
C TYR A 85 8.97 -19.40 -9.94
N CYS A 86 9.16 -18.97 -8.69
CA CYS A 86 10.34 -19.36 -7.92
C CYS A 86 10.25 -20.82 -7.46
N ALA A 87 11.28 -21.61 -7.77
CA ALA A 87 11.38 -23.02 -7.39
C ALA A 87 11.69 -23.26 -5.90
N PHE A 88 12.26 -22.28 -5.18
CA PHE A 88 12.67 -22.46 -3.79
C PHE A 88 11.48 -22.68 -2.85
N ALA A 89 10.37 -21.96 -3.06
CA ALA A 89 9.15 -22.17 -2.26
C ALA A 89 8.56 -23.58 -2.50
N THR A 90 8.53 -24.03 -3.75
CA THR A 90 8.13 -25.39 -4.12
C THR A 90 9.02 -26.44 -3.43
N GLN A 91 10.34 -26.28 -3.52
CA GLN A 91 11.31 -27.19 -2.89
C GLN A 91 11.15 -27.22 -1.38
N ALA A 92 11.03 -26.06 -0.72
CA ALA A 92 10.85 -25.97 0.71
C ALA A 92 9.58 -26.70 1.19
N VAL A 93 8.47 -26.50 0.48
CA VAL A 93 7.18 -27.15 0.81
C VAL A 93 7.24 -28.66 0.59
N GLU A 94 7.91 -29.14 -0.47
CA GLU A 94 8.14 -30.58 -0.66
C GLU A 94 8.95 -31.18 0.50
N THR A 95 10.05 -30.53 0.89
CA THR A 95 10.89 -30.96 2.02
C THR A 95 10.11 -30.98 3.33
N LEU A 96 9.42 -29.89 3.67
CA LEU A 96 8.62 -29.77 4.90
C LEU A 96 7.52 -30.83 4.99
N ASN A 97 6.76 -31.04 3.90
CA ASN A 97 5.72 -32.07 3.85
C ASN A 97 6.31 -33.49 4.01
N SER A 98 7.48 -33.77 3.41
CA SER A 98 8.15 -35.07 3.56
C SER A 98 8.59 -35.36 5.00
N LEU A 99 8.79 -34.32 5.80
CA LEU A 99 9.21 -34.38 7.20
C LEU A 99 8.02 -34.27 8.17
N GLY A 100 6.79 -34.29 7.64
CA GLY A 100 5.54 -34.36 8.40
C GLY A 100 4.99 -33.01 8.87
N TYR A 101 5.45 -31.90 8.31
CA TYR A 101 4.82 -30.59 8.52
C TYR A 101 3.65 -30.41 7.56
N GLU A 102 2.63 -29.66 7.98
CA GLU A 102 1.56 -29.22 7.08
C GLU A 102 2.00 -27.92 6.38
N ALA A 103 2.60 -28.05 5.20
CA ALA A 103 3.20 -26.92 4.48
C ALA A 103 2.46 -26.57 3.17
N TYR A 104 2.35 -25.27 2.92
CA TYR A 104 1.68 -24.66 1.78
C TYR A 104 2.62 -23.69 1.08
N ARG A 105 2.45 -23.57 -0.24
CA ARG A 105 3.16 -22.58 -1.05
C ARG A 105 2.30 -21.33 -1.20
N MET A 106 2.88 -20.17 -0.93
CA MET A 106 2.21 -18.90 -1.22
C MET A 106 2.27 -18.62 -2.73
N GLU A 107 1.13 -18.27 -3.33
CA GLU A 107 1.02 -18.09 -4.79
C GLU A 107 1.74 -16.82 -5.27
N GLU A 108 1.56 -15.71 -4.57
CA GLU A 108 2.06 -14.39 -4.97
C GLU A 108 3.60 -14.29 -4.90
N GLY A 109 4.22 -15.05 -3.99
CA GLY A 109 5.60 -14.80 -3.58
C GLY A 109 5.79 -13.39 -3.01
N GLU A 110 7.00 -12.84 -3.13
CA GLU A 110 7.36 -11.51 -2.64
C GLU A 110 6.77 -10.35 -3.50
N GLU A 111 6.11 -10.66 -4.63
CA GLU A 111 5.49 -9.68 -5.54
C GLU A 111 4.26 -8.96 -4.95
N LEU A 112 4.20 -8.75 -3.64
CA LEU A 112 3.21 -7.89 -2.97
C LEU A 112 3.58 -6.41 -3.14
N LYS A 113 3.53 -5.95 -4.38
CA LYS A 113 3.87 -4.58 -4.82
C LYS A 113 3.03 -3.54 -4.07
N MET A 114 3.48 -2.29 -4.12
CA MET A 114 2.60 -1.19 -3.75
C MET A 114 1.34 -1.23 -4.63
N LEU A 115 0.18 -1.18 -3.97
CA LEU A 115 -1.12 -1.10 -4.62
C LEU A 115 -1.50 0.36 -4.82
N PHE A 116 -2.17 0.66 -5.93
CA PHE A 116 -2.75 1.98 -6.20
C PHE A 116 -4.09 1.81 -6.93
N ARG A 117 -5.11 2.53 -6.45
CA ARG A 117 -6.46 2.61 -6.99
C ARG A 117 -6.96 4.04 -6.89
N GLN A 118 -7.47 4.54 -8.00
CA GLN A 118 -8.21 5.80 -8.06
C GLN A 118 -9.70 5.48 -8.20
N TYR A 119 -10.51 6.15 -7.41
CA TYR A 119 -11.97 6.09 -7.51
C TYR A 119 -12.48 7.48 -7.90
N LEU A 120 -13.16 7.55 -9.03
CA LEU A 120 -13.74 8.79 -9.54
C LEU A 120 -15.22 8.84 -9.17
N HIS A 121 -15.62 9.95 -8.57
CA HIS A 121 -16.98 10.22 -8.14
C HIS A 121 -17.59 11.27 -9.04
N THR A 122 -18.87 11.09 -9.40
CA THR A 122 -19.59 12.03 -10.29
C THR A 122 -20.61 12.89 -9.55
N ASN A 123 -20.83 12.62 -8.25
CA ASN A 123 -21.71 13.41 -7.40
C ASN A 123 -21.29 13.24 -5.93
N PRO A 124 -20.46 14.14 -5.36
CA PRO A 124 -19.81 15.29 -6.01
C PRO A 124 -18.77 14.86 -7.06
N VAL A 125 -18.32 15.80 -7.90
CA VAL A 125 -17.16 15.56 -8.80
C VAL A 125 -15.89 15.62 -7.98
N ALA A 126 -15.40 14.45 -7.57
CA ALA A 126 -14.24 14.30 -6.72
C ALA A 126 -13.49 13.00 -7.07
N ALA A 127 -12.24 12.90 -6.63
CA ALA A 127 -11.44 11.69 -6.74
C ALA A 127 -10.90 11.31 -5.37
N SER A 128 -11.05 10.03 -5.03
CA SER A 128 -10.44 9.45 -3.83
C SER A 128 -9.44 8.37 -4.24
N TYR A 129 -8.54 8.05 -3.31
CA TYR A 129 -7.41 7.16 -3.59
C TYR A 129 -7.28 6.10 -2.51
N PHE A 130 -7.01 4.86 -2.92
CA PHE A 130 -6.56 3.79 -2.05
C PHE A 130 -5.19 3.32 -2.55
N PHE A 131 -4.18 3.38 -1.69
CA PHE A 131 -2.87 2.84 -2.01
C PHE A 131 -2.17 2.26 -0.78
N GLY A 132 -1.05 1.58 -0.96
CA GLY A 132 -0.19 1.19 0.15
C GLY A 132 0.59 -0.09 -0.07
N CYS A 133 1.22 -0.56 0.99
CA CYS A 133 2.20 -1.64 0.95
C CYS A 133 1.53 -3.02 1.09
N GLY A 134 1.45 -3.77 -0.01
CA GLY A 134 0.92 -5.14 -0.01
C GLY A 134 1.72 -6.08 0.90
N SER A 135 3.05 -5.97 0.94
CA SER A 135 3.89 -6.89 1.74
C SER A 135 3.79 -6.69 3.25
N GLN A 136 3.17 -5.60 3.70
CA GLN A 136 2.93 -5.36 5.13
C GLN A 136 1.44 -5.20 5.43
N SER A 137 0.58 -5.43 4.43
CA SER A 137 -0.87 -5.25 4.54
C SER A 137 -1.26 -3.90 5.15
N GLN A 138 -0.61 -2.81 4.72
CA GLN A 138 -0.89 -1.45 5.21
C GLN A 138 -1.39 -0.55 4.09
N GLY A 139 -2.62 -0.08 4.21
CA GLY A 139 -3.31 0.77 3.23
C GLY A 139 -3.52 2.19 3.74
N VAL A 140 -3.62 3.12 2.79
CA VAL A 140 -3.95 4.52 2.99
C VAL A 140 -5.12 4.87 2.10
N VAL A 141 -6.08 5.59 2.67
CA VAL A 141 -7.20 6.17 1.91
C VAL A 141 -7.10 7.69 1.97
N VAL A 142 -7.23 8.35 0.82
CA VAL A 142 -7.19 9.81 0.70
C VAL A 142 -8.49 10.34 0.11
N ASP A 143 -9.03 11.38 0.74
CA ASP A 143 -10.28 12.08 0.39
C ASP A 143 -11.50 11.13 0.20
N PRO A 144 -11.82 10.22 1.15
CA PRO A 144 -12.97 9.33 1.01
C PRO A 144 -14.30 10.09 1.16
N LEU A 145 -15.31 9.67 0.41
CA LEU A 145 -16.68 10.19 0.55
C LEU A 145 -17.45 9.55 1.71
N GLU A 146 -18.32 10.33 2.35
CA GLU A 146 -19.12 9.90 3.51
C GLU A 146 -20.03 8.69 3.23
N ASP A 147 -20.66 8.64 2.06
CA ASP A 147 -21.57 7.58 1.64
C ASP A 147 -20.86 6.30 1.16
N GLN A 148 -19.52 6.32 1.11
CA GLN A 148 -18.69 5.22 0.62
C GLN A 148 -17.77 4.61 1.68
N VAL A 149 -17.94 4.97 2.96
CA VAL A 149 -17.11 4.43 4.06
C VAL A 149 -17.07 2.90 4.04
N ASP A 150 -18.21 2.24 3.85
CA ASP A 150 -18.31 0.77 3.83
C ASP A 150 -17.57 0.17 2.63
N PHE A 151 -17.60 0.85 1.47
CA PHE A 151 -16.90 0.44 0.28
C PHE A 151 -15.38 0.35 0.50
N TYR A 152 -14.76 1.35 1.14
CA TYR A 152 -13.31 1.30 1.41
C TYR A 152 -12.93 0.18 2.38
N VAL A 153 -13.77 -0.13 3.37
CA VAL A 153 -13.54 -1.25 4.29
C VAL A 153 -13.59 -2.58 3.53
N GLU A 154 -14.63 -2.80 2.74
CA GLU A 154 -14.74 -4.02 1.92
C GLU A 154 -13.59 -4.15 0.92
N GLU A 155 -13.15 -3.04 0.33
CA GLU A 155 -12.05 -3.04 -0.61
C GLU A 155 -10.72 -3.39 0.08
N ALA A 156 -10.46 -2.83 1.26
CA ALA A 156 -9.30 -3.20 2.08
C ALA A 156 -9.29 -4.69 2.40
N GLU A 157 -10.45 -5.26 2.79
CA GLU A 157 -10.60 -6.68 3.06
C GLU A 157 -10.32 -7.54 1.82
N LYS A 158 -10.88 -7.18 0.66
CA LYS A 158 -10.64 -7.88 -0.61
C LYS A 158 -9.17 -7.88 -1.01
N LEU A 159 -8.47 -6.78 -0.73
CA LEU A 159 -7.05 -6.61 -1.01
C LEU A 159 -6.14 -7.19 0.09
N GLY A 160 -6.68 -7.66 1.20
CA GLY A 160 -5.90 -8.16 2.34
C GLY A 160 -5.07 -7.07 3.02
N MET A 161 -5.59 -5.85 3.08
CA MET A 161 -4.92 -4.67 3.64
C MET A 161 -5.66 -4.15 4.87
N ASN A 162 -4.91 -3.62 5.84
CA ASN A 162 -5.44 -2.85 6.95
C ASN A 162 -5.26 -1.37 6.64
N ILE A 163 -6.34 -0.59 6.66
CA ILE A 163 -6.25 0.85 6.51
C ILE A 163 -5.59 1.41 7.78
N VAL A 164 -4.40 2.00 7.65
CA VAL A 164 -3.61 2.54 8.77
C VAL A 164 -3.66 4.08 8.83
N TYR A 165 -3.88 4.72 7.68
CA TYR A 165 -4.10 6.16 7.59
C TYR A 165 -5.33 6.45 6.72
N VAL A 166 -6.12 7.42 7.17
CA VAL A 166 -7.14 8.07 6.36
C VAL A 166 -6.80 9.55 6.35
N ILE A 167 -6.68 10.15 5.19
CA ILE A 167 -6.15 11.51 5.03
C ILE A 167 -7.16 12.33 4.26
N ASP A 168 -7.51 13.52 4.72
CA ASP A 168 -8.06 14.53 3.80
C ASP A 168 -6.96 15.49 3.38
N THR A 169 -6.91 15.83 2.10
CA THR A 169 -5.98 16.83 1.57
C THR A 169 -6.30 18.22 2.11
N HIS A 170 -7.55 18.48 2.45
CA HIS A 170 -8.05 19.71 3.04
C HIS A 170 -9.42 19.48 3.67
N LEU A 171 -9.93 20.46 4.42
CA LEU A 171 -11.33 20.42 4.86
C LEU A 171 -12.24 20.73 3.66
N HIS A 172 -12.90 19.69 3.16
CA HIS A 172 -13.81 19.78 2.01
C HIS A 172 -15.02 20.66 2.34
N ALA A 173 -15.21 21.75 1.58
CA ALA A 173 -16.33 22.68 1.76
C ALA A 173 -17.57 22.31 0.94
N ASP A 174 -17.38 21.49 -0.10
CA ASP A 174 -18.36 21.12 -1.11
C ASP A 174 -19.08 19.79 -0.79
N HIS A 175 -18.52 18.98 0.10
CA HIS A 175 -19.12 17.72 0.55
C HIS A 175 -18.65 17.32 1.94
N VAL A 176 -19.38 16.39 2.57
CA VAL A 176 -18.97 15.81 3.86
C VAL A 176 -17.97 14.69 3.60
N SER A 177 -16.76 14.84 4.14
CA SER A 177 -15.75 13.77 4.07
C SER A 177 -16.16 12.57 4.91
N GLY A 178 -15.90 11.37 4.37
CA GLY A 178 -16.02 10.11 5.08
C GLY A 178 -14.80 9.78 5.95
N ALA A 179 -13.77 10.63 5.96
CA ALA A 179 -12.46 10.29 6.51
C ALA A 179 -12.51 9.94 7.99
N ARG A 180 -13.19 10.77 8.78
CA ARG A 180 -13.36 10.54 10.21
C ARG A 180 -14.10 9.23 10.50
N LYS A 181 -15.22 8.99 9.82
CA LYS A 181 -16.02 7.77 10.00
C LYS A 181 -15.24 6.53 9.62
N LEU A 182 -14.48 6.60 8.51
CA LEU A 182 -13.62 5.50 8.07
C LEU A 182 -12.49 5.23 9.08
N ALA A 183 -11.84 6.29 9.59
CA ALA A 183 -10.81 6.16 10.61
C ALA A 183 -11.34 5.54 11.91
N GLU A 184 -12.49 6.00 12.39
CA GLU A 184 -13.16 5.44 13.57
C GLU A 184 -13.53 3.95 13.36
N LYS A 185 -14.02 3.59 12.16
CA LYS A 185 -14.44 2.22 11.84
C LYS A 185 -13.28 1.24 11.69
N THR A 186 -12.14 1.71 11.20
CA THR A 186 -10.96 0.88 10.90
C THR A 186 -9.89 0.91 12.01
N GLY A 187 -9.97 1.88 12.92
CA GLY A 187 -8.91 2.18 13.88
C GLY A 187 -7.71 2.90 13.26
N ALA A 188 -7.81 3.35 12.01
CA ALA A 188 -6.78 4.13 11.33
C ALA A 188 -6.59 5.49 11.98
N LYS A 189 -5.41 6.09 11.76
CA LYS A 189 -5.17 7.49 12.11
C LYS A 189 -5.80 8.39 11.07
N TYR A 190 -6.68 9.30 11.51
CA TYR A 190 -7.16 10.39 10.67
C TYR A 190 -6.09 11.49 10.62
N VAL A 191 -5.61 11.85 9.42
CA VAL A 191 -4.51 12.80 9.20
C VAL A 191 -5.02 14.05 8.49
N LEU A 192 -4.62 15.22 9.00
CA LEU A 192 -4.85 16.54 8.42
C LEU A 192 -3.62 17.41 8.67
N HIS A 193 -3.49 18.52 7.95
CA HIS A 193 -2.51 19.54 8.28
C HIS A 193 -2.75 20.12 9.69
N SER A 194 -1.68 20.46 10.41
CA SER A 194 -1.75 20.95 11.79
C SER A 194 -2.60 22.23 11.95
N SER A 195 -2.67 23.06 10.90
CA SER A 195 -3.45 24.29 10.88
C SER A 195 -4.95 24.07 10.65
N ALA A 196 -5.41 22.82 10.48
CA ALA A 196 -6.82 22.52 10.28
C ALA A 196 -7.64 22.85 11.55
N GLU A 197 -8.56 23.79 11.43
CA GLU A 197 -9.43 24.21 12.54
C GLU A 197 -10.62 23.26 12.67
N THR A 198 -10.49 22.26 13.55
CA THR A 198 -11.53 21.25 13.76
C THR A 198 -11.93 21.11 15.24
N SER A 199 -13.12 20.56 15.47
CA SER A 199 -13.65 20.28 16.83
C SER A 199 -13.35 18.85 17.30
N PHE A 200 -12.61 18.08 16.52
CA PHE A 200 -12.32 16.68 16.75
C PHE A 200 -10.81 16.41 16.68
N ASN A 201 -10.37 15.29 17.22
CA ASN A 201 -8.96 14.93 17.23
C ASN A 201 -8.54 14.34 15.87
N PHE A 202 -7.32 14.66 15.46
CA PHE A 202 -6.65 14.09 14.29
C PHE A 202 -5.15 13.99 14.56
N THR A 203 -4.41 13.32 13.67
CA THR A 203 -2.96 13.26 13.65
C THR A 203 -2.46 14.43 12.78
N PRO A 204 -1.85 15.46 13.37
CA PRO A 204 -1.38 16.61 12.60
C PRO A 204 -0.12 16.28 11.80
N VAL A 205 0.01 16.89 10.63
CA VAL A 205 1.24 16.92 9.82
C VAL A 205 1.58 18.36 9.43
N GLU A 206 2.87 18.63 9.26
CA GLU A 206 3.44 19.89 8.79
C GLU A 206 4.09 19.72 7.40
N ASP A 207 4.54 20.83 6.80
CA ASP A 207 5.35 20.80 5.58
C ASP A 207 6.64 19.99 5.79
N GLY A 208 6.85 19.00 4.93
CA GLY A 208 8.03 18.13 4.95
C GLY A 208 7.94 16.94 5.89
N ASP A 209 6.87 16.80 6.68
CA ASP A 209 6.64 15.61 7.50
C ASP A 209 6.52 14.35 6.63
N GLU A 210 6.83 13.22 7.25
CA GLU A 210 6.81 11.92 6.60
C GLU A 210 6.06 10.87 7.43
N LEU A 211 5.23 10.07 6.76
CA LEU A 211 4.57 8.89 7.34
C LEU A 211 4.87 7.66 6.50
N LEU A 212 5.01 6.50 7.17
CA LEU A 212 5.18 5.21 6.52
C LEU A 212 3.92 4.36 6.68
N ALA A 213 3.39 3.88 5.56
CA ALA A 213 2.44 2.79 5.47
C ALA A 213 3.18 1.55 4.93
N GLY A 214 3.81 0.81 5.82
CA GLY A 214 4.76 -0.26 5.50
C GLY A 214 5.97 0.31 4.76
N ASN A 215 6.18 -0.13 3.52
CA ASN A 215 7.25 0.36 2.65
C ASN A 215 6.83 1.57 1.79
N THR A 216 5.60 2.05 1.92
CA THR A 216 5.11 3.23 1.21
C THR A 216 5.40 4.47 2.04
N LEU A 217 6.27 5.35 1.52
CA LEU A 217 6.58 6.64 2.14
C LEU A 217 5.61 7.70 1.62
N LEU A 218 4.99 8.43 2.54
CA LEU A 218 4.15 9.59 2.27
C LEU A 218 4.88 10.81 2.81
N LYS A 219 5.27 11.73 1.92
CA LYS A 219 5.84 13.03 2.29
C LYS A 219 4.81 14.12 2.06
N PHE A 220 4.57 14.93 3.09
CA PHE A 220 3.55 15.98 3.07
C PHE A 220 4.15 17.31 2.60
N LEU A 221 3.44 17.97 1.69
CA LEU A 221 3.75 19.33 1.23
C LEU A 221 2.58 20.22 1.63
N HIS A 222 2.84 21.22 2.48
CA HIS A 222 1.86 22.26 2.76
C HIS A 222 1.69 23.12 1.51
N THR A 223 0.49 23.08 0.93
CA THR A 223 0.17 23.66 -0.36
C THR A 223 -1.09 24.52 -0.25
N PRO A 224 -1.05 25.61 0.54
CA PRO A 224 -2.20 26.49 0.70
C PRO A 224 -2.58 27.18 -0.61
N GLY A 225 -3.84 27.57 -0.70
CA GLY A 225 -4.37 28.33 -1.83
C GLY A 225 -5.86 28.08 -2.00
N HIS A 226 -6.23 26.81 -2.20
CA HIS A 226 -7.63 26.41 -2.19
C HIS A 226 -8.26 26.58 -0.80
N THR A 227 -7.55 26.06 0.20
CA THR A 227 -7.78 26.34 1.62
C THR A 227 -6.44 26.59 2.32
N PRO A 228 -6.41 27.27 3.48
CA PRO A 228 -5.16 27.56 4.20
C PRO A 228 -4.43 26.31 4.71
N GLU A 229 -5.15 25.26 5.04
CA GLU A 229 -4.61 24.01 5.59
C GLU A 229 -4.32 22.95 4.52
N HIS A 230 -4.51 23.25 3.24
CA HIS A 230 -4.37 22.28 2.16
C HIS A 230 -2.97 21.64 2.10
N ILE A 231 -2.93 20.32 1.91
CA ILE A 231 -1.72 19.51 1.73
C ILE A 231 -1.75 18.71 0.42
N SER A 232 -0.57 18.52 -0.14
CA SER A 232 -0.31 17.56 -1.21
C SER A 232 0.59 16.45 -0.68
N ILE A 233 0.50 15.25 -1.24
CA ILE A 233 1.16 14.06 -0.72
C ILE A 233 2.04 13.44 -1.80
N VAL A 234 3.35 13.50 -1.63
CA VAL A 234 4.32 12.85 -2.51
C VAL A 234 4.55 11.44 -2.01
N VAL A 235 4.35 10.45 -2.88
CA VAL A 235 4.34 9.04 -2.50
C VAL A 235 5.46 8.27 -3.19
N SER A 236 6.24 7.53 -2.41
CA SER A 236 7.33 6.68 -2.90
C SER A 236 7.11 5.22 -2.50
N ASP A 237 7.33 4.30 -3.44
CA ASP A 237 7.45 2.88 -3.14
C ASP A 237 8.92 2.57 -2.84
N LYS A 238 9.30 2.52 -1.55
CA LYS A 238 10.69 2.27 -1.13
C LYS A 238 11.17 0.86 -1.47
N ARG A 239 10.29 -0.01 -1.96
CA ARG A 239 10.67 -1.31 -2.53
C ARG A 239 11.19 -1.18 -3.97
N ARG A 240 10.75 -0.15 -4.69
CA ARG A 240 11.04 0.08 -6.10
C ARG A 240 12.25 0.99 -6.29
N ALA A 241 12.23 2.15 -5.65
CA ALA A 241 13.26 3.18 -5.78
C ALA A 241 13.14 4.21 -4.63
N ASP A 242 14.16 5.06 -4.48
CA ASP A 242 14.09 6.15 -3.49
C ASP A 242 13.26 7.34 -3.98
N GLU A 243 13.23 7.53 -5.30
CA GLU A 243 12.52 8.58 -6.01
C GLU A 243 10.99 8.42 -5.87
N PRO A 244 10.24 9.55 -5.86
CA PRO A 244 8.79 9.51 -5.85
C PRO A 244 8.19 8.80 -7.05
N TRP A 245 7.05 8.15 -6.86
CA TRP A 245 6.27 7.60 -7.96
C TRP A 245 5.18 8.58 -8.38
N PHE A 246 4.38 9.08 -7.44
CA PHE A 246 3.28 9.98 -7.76
C PHE A 246 3.05 11.02 -6.67
N VAL A 247 2.30 12.06 -7.01
CA VAL A 247 1.84 13.09 -6.09
C VAL A 247 0.32 13.20 -6.14
N LEU A 248 -0.31 13.17 -4.96
CA LEU A 248 -1.71 13.52 -4.79
C LEU A 248 -1.79 15.02 -4.52
N THR A 249 -2.48 15.77 -5.37
CA THR A 249 -2.45 17.25 -5.36
C THR A 249 -3.71 17.90 -4.82
N GLY A 250 -4.69 17.09 -4.40
CA GLY A 250 -5.96 17.57 -3.87
C GLY A 250 -6.58 18.63 -4.78
N HIS A 251 -6.97 19.76 -4.20
CA HIS A 251 -7.52 20.89 -4.92
C HIS A 251 -6.51 21.98 -5.31
N THR A 252 -5.21 21.80 -5.09
CA THR A 252 -4.20 22.81 -5.45
C THR A 252 -3.88 22.82 -6.94
N LEU A 253 -3.50 21.68 -7.51
CA LEU A 253 -3.10 21.56 -8.92
C LEU A 253 -3.95 20.48 -9.61
N MET A 254 -4.54 20.84 -10.75
CA MET A 254 -5.44 20.01 -11.55
C MET A 254 -4.82 19.66 -12.90
N VAL A 255 -5.46 18.75 -13.65
CA VAL A 255 -5.11 18.49 -15.04
C VAL A 255 -5.49 19.69 -15.90
N GLY A 256 -4.50 20.53 -16.21
CA GLY A 256 -4.66 21.71 -17.08
C GLY A 256 -5.18 22.97 -16.37
N ASP A 257 -5.31 22.96 -15.04
CA ASP A 257 -5.79 24.11 -14.26
C ASP A 257 -5.25 24.08 -12.80
N ALA A 258 -5.62 25.06 -11.98
CA ALA A 258 -5.34 25.10 -10.54
C ALA A 258 -6.62 25.35 -9.74
N GLY A 259 -6.54 25.12 -8.42
CA GLY A 259 -7.67 25.31 -7.51
C GLY A 259 -8.25 26.71 -7.49
N ARG A 260 -9.56 26.81 -7.26
CA ARG A 260 -10.21 28.06 -6.87
C ARG A 260 -9.79 28.47 -5.46
N THR A 261 -9.83 29.77 -5.13
CA THR A 261 -9.15 30.33 -3.94
C THR A 261 -10.05 31.16 -3.03
N GLU A 262 -11.29 31.40 -3.45
CA GLU A 262 -12.23 32.33 -2.84
C GLU A 262 -13.08 31.73 -1.70
N LEU A 263 -12.92 30.45 -1.39
CA LEU A 263 -13.83 29.73 -0.50
C LEU A 263 -13.53 29.93 0.99
N ALA A 264 -12.25 30.00 1.35
CA ALA A 264 -11.81 30.04 2.75
C ALA A 264 -11.18 31.38 3.16
N VAL A 265 -10.58 32.10 2.22
CA VAL A 265 -9.86 33.38 2.44
C VAL A 265 -10.21 34.40 1.36
N SER A 266 -9.65 35.60 1.46
CA SER A 266 -9.79 36.59 0.39
C SER A 266 -9.14 36.08 -0.91
N ILE A 267 -9.72 36.46 -2.07
CA ILE A 267 -9.22 36.04 -3.40
C ILE A 267 -7.74 36.40 -3.57
N GLU A 268 -7.34 37.60 -3.14
CA GLU A 268 -5.96 38.07 -3.28
C GLU A 268 -4.97 37.24 -2.45
N GLU A 269 -5.37 36.87 -1.24
CA GLU A 269 -4.57 36.04 -0.33
C GLU A 269 -4.48 34.60 -0.86
N GLY A 270 -5.62 33.96 -1.13
CA GLY A 270 -5.64 32.59 -1.63
C GLY A 270 -4.92 32.45 -2.99
N ALA A 271 -5.05 33.41 -3.89
CA ALA A 271 -4.31 33.41 -5.17
C ALA A 271 -2.80 33.57 -4.97
N LYS A 272 -2.37 34.38 -4.00
CA LYS A 272 -0.95 34.54 -3.66
C LYS A 272 -0.39 33.25 -3.07
N ASP A 273 -1.12 32.63 -2.14
CA ASP A 273 -0.70 31.38 -1.51
C ASP A 273 -0.65 30.24 -2.53
N LEU A 274 -1.67 30.12 -3.38
CA LEU A 274 -1.69 29.15 -4.49
C LEU A 274 -0.47 29.32 -5.39
N TYR A 275 -0.16 30.56 -5.80
CA TYR A 275 1.00 30.85 -6.64
C TYR A 275 2.31 30.45 -5.97
N GLN A 276 2.43 30.58 -4.65
CA GLN A 276 3.60 30.18 -3.88
C GLN A 276 3.68 28.66 -3.66
N SER A 277 2.55 27.97 -3.64
CA SER A 277 2.44 26.51 -3.50
C SER A 277 2.79 25.76 -4.79
N LEU A 278 2.41 26.29 -5.96
CA LEU A 278 2.60 25.62 -7.24
C LEU A 278 4.05 25.17 -7.52
N PRO A 279 5.10 25.96 -7.23
CA PRO A 279 6.49 25.51 -7.36
C PRO A 279 6.83 24.25 -6.55
N LYS A 280 6.20 24.01 -5.39
CA LYS A 280 6.46 22.81 -4.58
C LYS A 280 6.07 21.52 -5.32
N ILE A 281 5.10 21.59 -6.23
CA ILE A 281 4.61 20.44 -7.02
C ILE A 281 5.27 20.43 -8.40
N THR A 282 5.34 21.59 -9.07
CA THR A 282 5.84 21.72 -10.45
C THR A 282 7.37 21.60 -10.59
N GLN A 283 8.11 21.62 -9.47
CA GLN A 283 9.55 21.34 -9.43
C GLN A 283 9.88 19.88 -9.09
N LEU A 284 8.88 19.03 -8.86
CA LEU A 284 9.08 17.58 -8.80
C LEU A 284 9.58 17.08 -10.16
N GLU A 285 10.22 15.92 -10.18
CA GLU A 285 10.77 15.35 -11.41
C GLU A 285 9.65 15.04 -12.43
N ASP A 286 9.91 15.27 -13.72
CA ASP A 286 8.94 15.10 -14.82
C ASP A 286 8.30 13.70 -14.92
N HIS A 287 8.89 12.69 -14.27
CA HIS A 287 8.38 11.32 -14.27
C HIS A 287 7.36 11.04 -13.16
N VAL A 288 7.14 11.98 -12.24
CA VAL A 288 6.20 11.83 -11.12
C VAL A 288 4.77 12.01 -11.63
N ASP A 289 3.94 10.97 -11.50
CA ASP A 289 2.53 11.02 -11.92
C ASP A 289 1.74 11.98 -11.01
N LEU A 290 0.82 12.76 -11.59
CA LEU A 290 -0.02 13.72 -10.86
C LEU A 290 -1.46 13.24 -10.76
N TYR A 291 -2.01 13.24 -9.54
CA TYR A 291 -3.37 12.80 -9.25
C TYR A 291 -4.15 13.83 -8.42
N PRO A 292 -5.11 14.54 -9.03
CA PRO A 292 -5.85 15.61 -8.37
C PRO A 292 -7.04 15.10 -7.54
N GLY A 293 -7.59 15.93 -6.65
CA GLY A 293 -8.79 15.66 -5.87
C GLY A 293 -10.10 15.86 -6.64
N ALA A 294 -10.06 16.48 -7.82
CA ALA A 294 -11.20 16.64 -8.72
C ALA A 294 -10.78 16.56 -10.19
N PHE A 295 -11.76 16.47 -11.10
CA PHE A 295 -11.53 16.33 -12.55
C PHE A 295 -12.59 17.10 -13.35
N SER A 296 -12.49 17.05 -14.69
CA SER A 296 -13.37 17.77 -15.63
C SER A 296 -14.85 17.74 -15.20
N GLY A 297 -15.41 18.91 -14.87
CA GLY A 297 -16.77 19.07 -14.35
C GLY A 297 -16.85 19.73 -12.97
N SER A 298 -15.70 19.98 -12.33
CA SER A 298 -15.50 20.75 -11.10
C SER A 298 -15.24 22.24 -11.40
#